data_AF-A0A415C8Q6-F1
#
_entry.id   AF-A0A415C8Q6-F1
#
_cell.length_a   1.000
_cell.length_b   1.000
_cell.length_c   1.000
_cell.angle_alpha   90.00
_cell.angle_beta   90.00
_cell.angle_gamma   90.00
#
_symmetry.space_group_name_H-M   'P 1'
#
loop_
_entity.id
_entity.type
_entity.pdbx_description
1 polymer ?
#
loop_
_entity_poly.entity_id
_entity_poly.type
_entity_poly.pdbx_seq_one_letter_code
_entity_poly.pdbx_strand_id
1 'polypeptide(L)'
;MRKRKPLALAGIGLTAITMFLLTPVFLLALAGCGSTPHEPEDSTTESATRSQCSSDSSKFQTCTVTMPDTRRVTCVFYNGYTEASMSCDWAHADGADEVED
;
A
#
# COMPACT_ATOMS: atom_id res chain seq x y z
N MET A 1 -46.34 45.40 -29.79
CA MET A 1 -46.38 43.94 -29.47
C MET A 1 -44.99 43.49 -29.05
N ARG A 2 -44.81 42.93 -27.85
CA ARG A 2 -43.50 42.42 -27.37
C ARG A 2 -43.73 40.99 -26.86
N LYS A 3 -43.28 39.99 -27.63
CA LYS A 3 -43.45 38.56 -27.30
C LYS A 3 -42.60 38.20 -26.08
N ARG A 4 -43.22 37.62 -25.05
CA ARG A 4 -42.50 36.89 -24.00
C ARG A 4 -42.07 35.53 -24.56
N LYS A 5 -40.81 35.15 -24.38
CA LYS A 5 -40.31 33.78 -24.66
C LYS A 5 -40.20 33.01 -23.34
N PRO A 6 -40.54 31.72 -23.30
CA PRO A 6 -40.56 30.94 -22.08
C PRO A 6 -39.14 30.54 -21.65
N LEU A 7 -38.92 30.49 -20.33
CA LEU A 7 -37.71 29.93 -19.74
C LEU A 7 -37.67 28.42 -20.05
N ALA A 8 -36.63 27.99 -20.76
CA ALA A 8 -36.30 26.58 -20.90
C ALA A 8 -35.37 26.17 -19.74
N LEU A 9 -35.95 25.65 -18.66
CA LEU A 9 -35.26 25.04 -17.53
C LEU A 9 -35.36 23.52 -17.65
N ALA A 10 -34.68 22.91 -18.63
CA ALA A 10 -34.87 21.49 -18.95
C ALA A 10 -33.58 20.66 -19.11
N GLY A 11 -32.41 21.20 -18.77
CA GLY A 11 -31.13 20.51 -19.00
C GLY A 11 -30.24 20.26 -17.77
N ILE A 12 -30.53 20.91 -16.64
CA ILE A 12 -29.59 20.95 -15.49
C ILE A 12 -29.92 19.89 -14.44
N GLY A 13 -31.20 19.49 -14.32
CA GLY A 13 -31.63 18.51 -13.32
C GLY A 13 -31.15 17.09 -13.61
N LEU A 14 -31.24 16.65 -14.87
CA LEU A 14 -30.93 15.25 -15.23
C LEU A 14 -29.43 14.93 -15.09
N THR A 15 -28.56 15.84 -15.50
CA THR A 15 -27.10 15.70 -15.39
C THR A 15 -26.64 15.71 -13.93
N ALA A 16 -27.20 16.60 -13.11
CA ALA A 16 -26.90 16.66 -11.68
C ALA A 16 -27.35 15.39 -10.92
N ILE A 17 -28.52 14.85 -11.27
CA ILE A 17 -29.05 13.60 -10.69
C ILE A 17 -28.16 12.41 -11.07
N THR A 18 -27.77 12.30 -12.35
CA THR A 18 -26.86 11.23 -12.78
C THR A 18 -25.51 11.30 -12.09
N MET A 19 -24.98 12.51 -11.87
CA MET A 19 -23.69 12.70 -11.22
C MET A 19 -23.75 12.30 -9.74
N PHE A 20 -24.84 12.63 -9.03
CA PHE A 20 -25.03 12.31 -7.61
C PHE A 20 -25.23 10.80 -7.35
N LEU A 21 -25.84 10.07 -8.29
CA LEU A 21 -26.07 8.63 -8.15
C LEU A 21 -24.83 7.80 -8.49
N LEU A 22 -23.96 8.27 -9.40
CA LEU A 22 -22.78 7.53 -9.85
C LEU A 22 -21.59 7.65 -8.87
N THR A 23 -21.48 8.74 -8.11
CA THR A 23 -20.41 8.96 -7.13
C THR A 23 -20.34 7.89 -6.03
N PRO A 24 -21.42 7.56 -5.29
CA PRO A 24 -21.34 6.57 -4.21
C PRO A 24 -21.01 5.17 -4.73
N VAL A 25 -21.49 4.80 -5.93
CA VAL A 25 -21.20 3.50 -6.55
C VAL A 25 -19.72 3.39 -6.93
N PHE A 26 -19.14 4.44 -7.50
CA PHE A 26 -17.69 4.49 -7.78
C PHE A 26 -16.85 4.44 -6.50
N LEU A 27 -17.27 5.14 -5.45
CA LEU A 27 -16.57 5.14 -4.17
C LEU A 27 -16.63 3.76 -3.48
N LEU A 28 -17.74 3.03 -3.59
CA LEU A 28 -17.87 1.66 -3.07
C LEU A 28 -17.06 0.64 -3.89
N ALA A 29 -16.92 0.86 -5.20
CA ALA A 29 -16.08 0.00 -6.06
C ALA A 29 -14.58 0.25 -5.85
N LEU A 30 -14.19 1.49 -5.53
CA LEU A 30 -12.80 1.85 -5.23
C LEU A 30 -12.42 1.57 -3.76
N ALA A 31 -13.39 1.60 -2.85
CA ALA A 31 -13.22 1.17 -1.47
C ALA A 31 -13.34 -0.37 -1.37
N GLY A 32 -12.40 -1.07 -1.99
CA GLY A 32 -12.17 -2.49 -1.71
C GLY A 32 -11.67 -2.69 -0.28
N CYS A 33 -12.58 -2.60 0.70
CA CYS A 33 -12.32 -3.01 2.08
C CYS A 33 -13.18 -4.23 2.40
N GLY A 34 -12.82 -5.37 1.78
CA GLY A 34 -13.27 -6.68 2.22
C GLY A 34 -12.41 -7.10 3.41
N SER A 35 -12.78 -6.67 4.62
CA SER A 35 -12.17 -7.18 5.85
C SER A 35 -12.82 -8.51 6.21
N THR A 36 -12.31 -9.60 5.66
CA THR A 36 -12.33 -10.90 6.34
C THR A 36 -10.88 -11.29 6.56
N PRO A 37 -10.35 -11.22 7.79
CA PRO A 37 -9.13 -11.93 8.14
C PRO A 37 -9.50 -13.41 8.20
N HIS A 38 -9.55 -14.05 7.04
CA HIS A 38 -9.23 -15.47 7.00
C HIS A 38 -7.74 -15.47 6.77
N GLU A 39 -6.95 -15.60 7.84
CA GLU A 39 -5.55 -15.97 7.67
C GLU A 39 -5.56 -17.37 7.04
N PRO A 40 -5.15 -17.53 5.78
CA PRO A 40 -4.72 -18.84 5.35
C PRO A 40 -3.40 -19.07 6.09
N GLU A 41 -3.28 -20.19 6.81
CA GLU A 41 -1.95 -20.70 7.12
C GLU A 41 -1.23 -20.90 5.78
N ASP A 42 -0.40 -19.93 5.42
CA ASP A 42 0.38 -19.95 4.20
C ASP A 42 1.59 -20.86 4.42
N SER A 43 1.33 -22.16 4.31
CA SER A 43 2.34 -23.22 4.39
C SER A 43 3.25 -23.30 3.15
N THR A 44 3.20 -22.30 2.25
CA THR A 44 4.01 -22.24 1.03
C THR A 44 4.72 -20.90 0.79
N THR A 45 4.44 -19.85 1.56
CA THR A 45 5.23 -18.62 1.49
C THR A 45 6.56 -18.84 2.18
N GLU A 46 7.59 -19.09 1.36
CA GLU A 46 8.97 -18.94 1.78
C GLU A 46 9.09 -17.58 2.48
N SER A 47 9.43 -17.63 3.77
CA SER A 47 9.50 -16.44 4.60
C SER A 47 10.86 -15.79 4.46
N ALA A 48 10.88 -14.46 4.53
CA ALA A 48 12.13 -13.72 4.58
C ALA A 48 13.00 -14.20 5.76
N THR A 49 14.27 -14.49 5.50
CA THR A 49 15.19 -15.01 6.50
C THR A 49 16.11 -13.92 7.01
N ARG A 50 16.24 -13.80 8.33
CA ARG A 50 17.11 -12.83 9.01
C ARG A 50 18.45 -13.47 9.35
N SER A 51 19.54 -12.82 8.97
CA SER A 51 20.91 -13.28 9.25
C SER A 51 21.85 -12.11 9.59
N GLN A 52 23.05 -12.43 10.07
CA GLN A 52 24.13 -11.45 10.28
C GLN A 52 23.68 -10.23 11.12
N CYS A 53 23.01 -10.50 12.22
CA CYS A 53 22.49 -9.47 13.09
C CYS A 53 23.55 -8.87 14.01
N SER A 54 23.62 -7.54 14.04
CA SER A 54 24.42 -6.74 14.96
C SER A 54 23.52 -5.84 15.80
N SER A 55 23.78 -5.78 17.11
CA SER A 55 23.03 -4.93 18.02
C SER A 55 23.67 -3.54 18.10
N ASP A 56 22.98 -2.53 17.59
CA ASP A 56 23.42 -1.13 17.68
C ASP A 56 23.13 -0.54 19.06
N SER A 57 22.11 -1.07 19.76
CA SER A 57 21.80 -0.73 21.16
C SER A 57 20.95 -1.82 21.83
N SER A 58 20.53 -1.61 23.07
CA SER A 58 19.64 -2.54 23.79
C SER A 58 18.26 -2.72 23.14
N LYS A 59 17.87 -1.83 22.22
CA LYS A 59 16.57 -1.84 21.54
C LYS A 59 16.67 -1.86 20.03
N PHE A 60 17.86 -1.71 19.44
CA PHE A 60 18.02 -1.67 17.99
C PHE A 60 19.00 -2.74 17.51
N GLN A 61 18.62 -3.43 16.44
CA GLN A 61 19.44 -4.46 15.83
C GLN A 61 19.37 -4.36 14.31
N THR A 62 20.52 -4.13 13.69
CA THR A 62 20.69 -4.17 12.24
C THR A 62 20.97 -5.59 11.78
N CYS A 63 20.26 -6.07 10.75
CA CYS A 63 20.46 -7.40 10.18
C CYS A 63 20.32 -7.39 8.67
N THR A 64 20.87 -8.41 8.04
CA THR A 64 20.55 -8.70 6.64
C THR A 64 19.30 -9.57 6.57
N VAL A 65 18.31 -9.14 5.79
CA VAL A 65 17.11 -9.89 5.47
C VAL A 65 17.23 -10.41 4.04
N THR A 66 17.20 -11.73 3.89
CA THR A 66 17.15 -12.41 2.60
C THR A 66 15.70 -12.69 2.25
N MET A 67 15.24 -12.14 1.13
CA MET A 67 13.88 -12.35 0.64
C MET A 67 13.75 -13.67 -0.14
N PRO A 68 12.52 -14.13 -0.43
CA PRO A 68 12.30 -15.40 -1.13
C PRO A 68 12.91 -15.43 -2.53
N ASP A 69 12.94 -14.27 -3.20
CA ASP A 69 13.61 -14.04 -4.47
C ASP A 69 15.13 -13.85 -4.34
N THR A 70 15.72 -14.27 -3.23
CA THR A 70 17.16 -14.28 -2.91
C THR A 70 17.84 -12.91 -2.72
N ARG A 71 17.20 -11.81 -3.12
CA ARG A 71 17.70 -10.45 -2.84
C ARG A 71 17.92 -10.26 -1.35
N ARG A 72 18.96 -9.52 -1.01
CA ARG A 72 19.32 -9.23 0.38
C ARG A 72 19.22 -7.74 0.60
N VAL A 73 18.71 -7.39 1.77
CA VAL A 73 18.52 -6.00 2.18
C VAL A 73 18.95 -5.82 3.62
N THR A 74 19.58 -4.69 3.93
CA THR A 74 19.88 -4.32 5.31
C THR A 74 18.66 -3.71 5.97
N CYS A 75 18.26 -4.25 7.13
CA CYS A 75 17.13 -3.76 7.90
C CYS A 75 17.51 -3.48 9.36
N VAL A 76 16.99 -2.39 9.90
CA VAL A 76 17.06 -2.04 11.32
C VAL A 76 15.76 -2.46 11.98
N PHE A 77 15.88 -3.25 13.05
CA PHE A 77 14.78 -3.72 13.87
C PHE A 77 14.79 -3.00 15.21
N TYR A 78 13.65 -2.46 15.62
CA TYR A 78 13.43 -2.00 16.98
C TYR A 78 12.78 -3.11 17.80
N ASN A 79 13.48 -3.62 18.79
CA ASN A 79 13.03 -4.69 19.68
C ASN A 79 12.51 -4.08 21.01
N GLY A 80 11.39 -3.35 20.91
CA GLY A 80 10.66 -2.78 22.04
C GLY A 80 9.83 -3.82 22.82
N TYR A 81 9.08 -3.36 23.82
CA TYR A 81 8.28 -4.25 24.69
C TYR A 81 6.95 -4.70 24.08
N THR A 82 6.43 -4.00 23.08
CA THR A 82 5.06 -4.21 22.60
C THR A 82 4.96 -4.41 21.10
N GLU A 83 5.87 -3.86 20.30
CA GLU A 83 5.82 -3.99 18.84
C GLU A 83 7.24 -3.92 18.29
N ALA A 84 7.61 -4.92 17.47
CA ALA A 84 8.85 -4.89 16.71
C ALA A 84 8.60 -4.11 15.43
N SER A 85 9.14 -2.90 15.31
CA SER A 85 9.13 -2.18 14.04
C SER A 85 10.39 -2.51 13.24
N MET A 86 10.29 -2.46 11.92
CA MET A 86 11.44 -2.68 11.03
C MET A 86 11.47 -1.63 9.93
N SER A 87 12.68 -1.24 9.54
CA SER A 87 12.93 -0.36 8.39
C SER A 87 14.09 -0.95 7.58
N CYS A 88 13.97 -0.96 6.25
CA CYS A 88 14.91 -1.63 5.34
C CYS A 88 15.41 -0.67 4.26
N ASP A 89 16.69 -0.77 3.92
CA ASP A 89 17.34 0.02 2.88
C ASP A 89 17.22 -0.63 1.50
N TRP A 90 16.13 -0.31 0.81
CA TRP A 90 15.86 -0.88 -0.52
C TRP A 90 16.72 -0.29 -1.64
N ALA A 91 17.39 0.83 -1.42
CA ALA A 91 18.21 1.45 -2.45
C ALA A 91 19.45 0.59 -2.76
N HIS A 92 19.98 -0.09 -1.75
CA HIS A 92 21.13 -0.99 -1.84
C HIS A 92 20.72 -2.46 -1.66
N ALA A 93 19.53 -2.83 -2.15
CA ALA A 93 19.20 -4.25 -2.23
C ALA A 93 20.18 -4.91 -3.22
N ASP A 94 20.78 -6.04 -2.85
CA ASP A 94 21.75 -6.74 -3.70
C ASP A 94 21.17 -6.89 -5.14
N GLY A 95 21.89 -6.39 -6.15
CA GLY A 95 21.46 -6.34 -7.56
C GLY A 95 20.89 -4.99 -8.05
N ALA A 96 20.57 -4.05 -7.15
CA ALA A 96 20.11 -2.70 -7.52
C ALA A 96 21.25 -1.77 -7.95
N ASP A 97 22.47 -2.04 -7.49
CA ASP A 97 23.68 -1.27 -7.77
C ASP A 97 24.46 -1.80 -8.99
N GLU A 98 23.93 -2.80 -9.71
CA GLU A 98 24.58 -3.31 -10.91
C GLU A 98 24.36 -2.35 -12.08
N VAL A 99 25.42 -1.64 -12.45
CA VAL A 99 25.53 -1.02 -13.77
C VAL A 99 25.70 -2.15 -14.79
N GLU A 100 24.71 -2.35 -15.65
CA GLU A 100 24.87 -3.17 -16.87
C GLU A 100 26.06 -2.62 -17.67
N ASP A 101 27.14 -3.40 -17.78
CA ASP A 101 28.31 -3.13 -18.63
C ASP A 101 28.07 -3.62 -20.07
#